data_AF-A0A0C7QT02-F1
#
_entry.id   AF-A0A0C7QT02-F1
#
_cell.length_a   1.000
_cell.length_b   1.000
_cell.length_c   1.000
_cell.angle_alpha   90.00
_cell.angle_beta   90.00
_cell.angle_gamma   90.00
#
_symmetry.space_group_name_H-M   'P 1'
#
loop_
_entity.id
_entity.type
_entity.pdbx_description
1 polymer ?
#
loop_
_entity_poly.entity_id
_entity_poly.type
_entity_poly.pdbx_seq_one_letter_code
_entity_poly.pdbx_strand_id
1 'polypeptide(L)'
;MKNYNYIDVLKVTRDKIHRGHKLYTHPLAGSIKANDTPYKSILISKYESSLDEISLSIIENSIQVYTDLLRDNNTPLWTKEVLDQFMIIDLSIIKNSII
;
A
#
# COMPACT_ATOMS: atom_id res chain seq x y z
N MET A 1 -15.45 3.49 -15.89
CA MET A 1 -14.50 2.61 -15.18
C MET A 1 -14.33 3.17 -13.77
N LYS A 2 -14.32 2.36 -12.70
CA LYS A 2 -14.06 2.87 -11.35
C LYS A 2 -12.60 3.32 -11.28
N ASN A 3 -12.36 4.54 -10.83
CA ASN A 3 -11.02 5.02 -10.51
C ASN A 3 -10.67 4.55 -9.10
N TYR A 4 -9.73 3.60 -9.01
CA TYR A 4 -9.17 3.15 -7.74
C TYR A 4 -7.94 3.99 -7.40
N ASN A 5 -7.74 4.27 -6.11
CA ASN A 5 -6.60 5.01 -5.60
C ASN A 5 -5.82 4.17 -4.56
N TYR A 6 -4.79 4.77 -3.97
CA TYR A 6 -3.94 4.12 -2.98
C TYR A 6 -4.73 3.57 -1.78
N ILE A 7 -5.68 4.34 -1.21
CA ILE A 7 -6.46 3.87 -0.05
C ILE A 7 -7.32 2.65 -0.38
N ASP A 8 -7.76 2.53 -1.63
CA ASP A 8 -8.50 1.34 -2.07
C ASP A 8 -7.61 0.08 -2.03
N VAL A 9 -6.34 0.20 -2.42
CA VAL A 9 -5.36 -0.91 -2.31
C VAL A 9 -5.17 -1.32 -0.85
N LEU A 10 -5.06 -0.35 0.07
CA LEU A 10 -4.94 -0.62 1.50
C LEU A 10 -6.19 -1.34 2.05
N LYS A 11 -7.39 -0.85 1.70
CA LYS A 11 -8.66 -1.46 2.13
C LYS A 11 -8.85 -2.88 1.61
N VAL A 12 -8.56 -3.10 0.32
CA VAL A 12 -8.62 -4.45 -0.27
C VAL A 12 -7.62 -5.38 0.41
N THR A 13 -6.43 -4.89 0.73
CA THR A 13 -5.41 -5.66 1.46
C THR A 13 -5.89 -6.04 2.86
N ARG A 14 -6.49 -5.11 3.61
CA ARG A 14 -7.09 -5.38 4.92
C ARG A 14 -8.21 -6.42 4.81
N ASP A 15 -9.10 -6.28 3.85
CA ASP A 15 -10.20 -7.23 3.65
C ASP A 15 -9.68 -8.64 3.32
N LYS A 16 -8.53 -8.74 2.64
CA LYS A 16 -7.82 -10.01 2.41
C LYS A 16 -7.19 -10.56 3.68
N ILE A 17 -6.59 -9.71 4.52
CA ILE A 17 -6.02 -10.12 5.81
C ILE A 17 -7.10 -10.66 6.74
N HIS A 18 -8.29 -10.03 6.78
CA HIS A 18 -9.43 -10.56 7.52
C HIS A 18 -9.89 -11.95 7.05
N ARG A 19 -9.63 -12.31 5.79
CA ARG A 19 -9.89 -13.65 5.24
C ARG A 19 -8.77 -14.64 5.55
N GLY A 20 -7.71 -14.22 6.23
CA GLY A 20 -6.59 -15.08 6.63
C GLY A 20 -5.32 -14.93 5.79
N HIS A 21 -5.23 -13.94 4.91
CA HIS A 21 -3.97 -13.64 4.23
C HIS A 21 -2.96 -12.95 5.15
N LYS A 22 -1.66 -13.17 4.91
CA LYS A 22 -0.56 -12.53 5.65
C LYS A 22 0.10 -11.45 4.81
N LEU A 23 0.59 -10.38 5.45
CA LEU A 23 1.43 -9.38 4.78
C LEU A 23 2.87 -9.90 4.64
N TYR A 24 3.44 -9.75 3.44
CA TYR A 24 4.88 -10.00 3.19
C TYR A 24 5.68 -8.72 2.96
N THR A 25 5.00 -7.61 2.68
CA THR A 25 5.63 -6.30 2.53
C THR A 25 4.90 -5.28 3.38
N HIS A 26 5.65 -4.39 4.03
CA HIS A 26 5.03 -3.29 4.76
C HIS A 26 4.27 -2.35 3.79
N PRO A 27 2.99 -2.02 4.03
CA PRO A 27 2.19 -1.21 3.10
C PRO A 27 2.79 0.17 2.82
N LEU A 28 3.43 0.77 3.82
CA LEU A 28 4.13 2.06 3.72
C LEU A 28 5.64 1.93 3.40
N ALA A 29 6.09 0.80 2.85
CA ALA A 29 7.49 0.62 2.47
C ALA A 29 7.90 1.61 1.35
N GLY A 30 9.07 2.22 1.53
CA GLY A 30 9.65 3.21 0.62
C GLY A 30 9.98 4.53 1.32
N SER A 31 10.78 5.38 0.67
CA SER A 31 11.11 6.72 1.15
C SER A 31 10.12 7.80 0.69
N ILE A 32 9.22 7.47 -0.24
CA ILE A 32 8.19 8.37 -0.75
C ILE A 32 7.01 8.34 0.22
N LYS A 33 6.52 9.52 0.63
CA LYS A 33 5.33 9.58 1.48
C LYS A 33 4.14 9.02 0.72
N ALA A 34 3.29 8.31 1.42
CA ALA A 34 2.18 7.61 0.78
C ALA A 34 1.19 8.56 0.10
N ASN A 35 1.03 9.80 0.60
CA ASN A 35 0.22 10.81 -0.06
C ASN A 35 0.90 11.47 -1.26
N ASP A 36 2.20 11.28 -1.51
CA ASP A 36 2.90 11.90 -2.65
C ASP A 36 2.84 11.06 -3.94
N THR A 37 2.53 9.76 -3.87
CA THR A 37 2.47 8.87 -5.04
C THR A 37 1.08 8.25 -5.20
N PRO A 38 0.57 8.09 -6.44
CA PRO A 38 -0.67 7.35 -6.67
C PRO A 38 -0.45 5.83 -6.74
N TYR A 39 0.80 5.35 -6.78
CA TYR A 39 1.12 3.94 -6.99
C TYR A 39 1.50 3.23 -5.69
N LYS A 40 0.94 2.04 -5.50
CA LYS A 40 1.32 1.12 -4.41
C LYS A 40 1.07 -0.32 -4.78
N SER A 41 2.07 -1.16 -4.54
CA SER A 41 1.97 -2.62 -4.61
C SER A 41 2.18 -3.24 -3.21
N ILE A 42 1.41 -4.26 -2.85
CA ILE A 42 1.56 -4.96 -1.57
C ILE A 42 1.57 -6.47 -1.83
N LEU A 43 2.61 -7.16 -1.34
CA LEU A 43 2.66 -8.61 -1.37
C LEU A 43 1.94 -9.18 -0.14
N ILE A 44 1.04 -10.12 -0.41
CA ILE A 44 0.36 -10.93 0.59
C ILE A 44 0.55 -12.41 0.30
N SER A 45 0.26 -13.26 1.29
CA SER A 45 0.28 -14.70 1.13
C SER A 45 -0.63 -15.16 0.00
N LYS A 46 -0.22 -16.23 -0.71
CA LYS A 46 -1.04 -16.84 -1.75
C LYS A 46 -2.26 -17.57 -1.17
N TYR A 47 -2.08 -18.22 -0.03
CA TYR A 47 -3.11 -19.02 0.63
C TYR A 47 -3.60 -18.33 1.90
N GLU A 48 -4.87 -18.53 2.19
CA GLU A 48 -5.55 -18.10 3.41
C GLU A 48 -5.21 -19.07 4.56
N SER A 49 -5.06 -18.53 5.78
CA SER A 49 -4.89 -19.30 7.02
C SER A 49 -5.83 -18.76 8.11
N SER A 50 -5.48 -18.92 9.38
CA SER A 50 -6.11 -18.14 10.45
C SER A 50 -5.75 -16.65 10.31
N LEU A 51 -6.55 -15.78 10.92
CA LEU A 51 -6.25 -14.36 11.04
C LEU A 51 -4.85 -14.15 11.62
N ASP A 52 -4.06 -13.32 10.95
CA ASP A 52 -2.71 -12.93 11.38
C ASP A 52 -2.80 -11.53 12.01
N GLU A 53 -2.86 -11.49 13.34
CA GLU A 53 -3.07 -10.25 14.12
C GLU A 53 -1.97 -9.21 13.87
N ILE A 54 -0.75 -9.65 13.59
CA ILE A 54 0.37 -8.77 13.26
C ILE A 54 0.10 -8.08 11.92
N SER A 55 -0.27 -8.86 10.89
CA SER A 55 -0.65 -8.34 9.58
C SER A 55 -1.82 -7.36 9.68
N LEU A 56 -2.83 -7.69 10.50
CA LEU A 56 -4.00 -6.84 10.73
C LEU A 56 -3.60 -5.50 11.37
N SER A 57 -2.79 -5.55 12.44
CA SER A 57 -2.29 -4.35 13.11
C SER A 57 -1.51 -3.43 12.17
N ILE A 58 -0.63 -4.00 11.34
CA ILE A 58 0.19 -3.24 10.37
C ILE A 58 -0.69 -2.57 9.31
N ILE A 59 -1.67 -3.28 8.73
CA ILE A 59 -2.51 -2.69 7.67
C ILE A 59 -3.42 -1.59 8.23
N GLU A 60 -3.98 -1.77 9.42
CA GLU A 60 -4.86 -0.77 10.06
C GLU A 60 -4.06 0.49 10.42
N ASN A 61 -2.86 0.32 10.99
CA ASN A 61 -1.98 1.45 11.25
C ASN A 61 -1.59 2.18 9.94
N SER A 62 -1.31 1.43 8.87
CA SER A 62 -0.96 2.02 7.58
C SER A 62 -2.13 2.82 6.97
N ILE A 63 -3.36 2.33 7.10
CA ILE A 63 -4.59 3.03 6.70
C ILE A 63 -4.75 4.32 7.48
N GLN A 64 -4.54 4.28 8.80
CA GLN A 64 -4.65 5.47 9.65
C GLN A 64 -3.62 6.53 9.25
N VAL A 65 -2.34 6.15 9.14
CA VAL A 65 -1.25 7.06 8.74
C VAL A 65 -1.52 7.67 7.35
N TYR A 66 -1.96 6.87 6.38
CA TYR A 66 -2.31 7.36 5.05
C TYR A 66 -3.46 8.38 5.10
N THR A 67 -4.48 8.09 5.90
CA THR A 67 -5.66 8.96 6.04
C THR A 67 -5.30 10.30 6.69
N ASP A 68 -4.44 10.28 7.70
CA ASP A 68 -3.94 11.51 8.33
C ASP A 68 -3.08 12.34 7.36
N LEU A 69 -2.21 11.69 6.57
CA LEU A 69 -1.41 12.38 5.54
C LEU A 69 -2.29 13.05 4.47
N LEU A 70 -3.34 12.36 4.00
CA LEU A 70 -4.26 12.94 3.01
C LEU A 70 -5.09 14.08 3.59
N ARG A 71 -5.47 14.03 4.87
CA ARG A 71 -6.19 15.13 5.51
C ARG A 71 -5.36 16.42 5.49
N ASP A 72 -4.05 16.29 5.67
CA ASP A 72 -3.15 17.43 5.75
C ASP A 72 -2.71 17.92 4.35
N ASN A 73 -2.47 17.00 3.40
CA ASN A 73 -2.14 17.33 2.01
C ASN A 73 -2.60 16.25 1.03
N ASN A 74 -3.41 16.65 0.03
CA ASN A 74 -3.80 15.78 -1.08
C ASN A 74 -2.62 15.40 -1.97
N THR A 75 -2.74 14.26 -2.64
CA THR A 75 -1.76 13.83 -3.65
C THR A 75 -1.63 14.85 -4.77
N PRO A 76 -0.41 15.35 -5.05
CA PRO A 76 -0.20 16.32 -6.11
C PRO A 76 -0.54 15.74 -7.49
N LEU A 77 -0.86 16.65 -8.42
CA LEU A 77 -0.93 16.30 -9.83
C LEU A 77 0.48 16.29 -10.41
N TRP A 78 0.92 15.10 -10.83
CA TRP A 78 2.27 14.88 -11.36
C TRP A 78 2.27 14.84 -12.89
N THR A 79 3.41 15.19 -13.48
CA THR A 79 3.62 14.96 -14.92
C THR A 79 3.74 13.47 -15.20
N LYS A 80 3.53 13.08 -16.46
CA LYS A 80 3.63 11.68 -16.86
C LYS A 80 5.00 11.07 -16.53
N GLU A 81 6.07 11.84 -16.73
CA GLU A 81 7.44 11.42 -16.48
C GLU A 81 7.66 11.10 -14.99
N VAL A 82 7.10 11.90 -14.09
CA VAL A 82 7.17 11.67 -12.63
C VAL A 82 6.34 10.46 -12.23
N LEU A 83 5.16 10.29 -12.85
CA LEU A 83 4.33 9.10 -12.62
C LEU A 83 5.05 7.81 -13.05
N ASP A 84 5.70 7.82 -14.22
CA ASP A 84 6.49 6.68 -14.70
C ASP A 84 7.64 6.36 -13.73
N GLN A 85 8.29 7.38 -13.14
CA GLN A 85 9.31 7.18 -12.12
C GLN A 85 8.74 6.53 -10.85
N PHE A 86 7.58 6.98 -10.36
CA PHE A 86 6.95 6.37 -9.20
C PHE A 86 6.61 4.90 -9.41
N MET A 87 6.16 4.52 -10.60
CA MET A 87 5.92 3.11 -10.94
C MET A 87 7.21 2.28 -10.86
N ILE A 88 8.33 2.81 -11.40
CA ILE A 88 9.63 2.13 -11.35
C ILE A 88 10.09 1.97 -9.90
N ILE A 89 9.91 3.01 -9.07
CA ILE A 89 10.30 2.97 -7.65
C ILE A 89 9.45 1.96 -6.89
N ASP A 90 8.13 1.95 -7.04
CA ASP A 90 7.26 0.98 -6.36
C ASP A 90 7.60 -0.46 -6.78
N LEU A 91 7.85 -0.70 -8.07
CA LEU A 91 8.33 -1.99 -8.55
C LEU A 91 9.69 -2.38 -7.93
N SER A 92 10.62 -1.43 -7.82
CA SER A 92 11.93 -1.68 -7.21
C SER A 92 11.82 -2.06 -5.74
N ILE A 93 10.89 -1.44 -5.01
CA ILE A 93 10.64 -1.74 -3.59
C ILE A 93 10.16 -3.19 -3.50
N ILE A 94 9.18 -3.59 -4.29
CA ILE A 94 8.64 -4.96 -4.24
C ILE A 94 9.66 -6.02 -4.63
N LYS A 95 10.46 -5.78 -5.68
CA LYS A 95 11.50 -6.73 -6.10
C LYS A 95 12.56 -6.97 -5.02
N ASN A 96 12.85 -5.96 -4.22
CA ASN A 96 13.85 -6.03 -3.16
C ASN A 96 13.25 -6.30 -1.77
N SER A 97 11.92 -6.28 -1.65
CA SER A 97 11.23 -6.56 -0.39
C SER A 97 10.95 -8.05 -0.29
N ILE A 98 11.84 -8.75 0.39
CA ILE A 98 11.62 -10.10 0.90
C ILE A 98 11.88 -10.00 2.41
N ILE A 99 10.85 -10.25 3.21
CA ILE A 99 10.97 -10.55 4.65
C ILE A 99 11.01 -12.07 4.78
#